data_AF-A0A0J8B3E1-F1
#
_entry.id   AF-A0A0J8B3E1-F1
#
_cell.length_a   1.000
_cell.length_b   1.000
_cell.length_c   1.000
_cell.angle_alpha   90.00
_cell.angle_beta   90.00
_cell.angle_gamma   90.00
#
_symmetry.space_group_name_H-M   'P 1'
#
loop_
_entity.id
_entity.type
_entity.pdbx_description
1 polymer ?
#
loop_
_entity_poly.entity_id
_entity_poly.type
_entity_poly.pdbx_seq_one_letter_code
_entity_poly.pdbx_strand_id
1 'polypeptide(L)'
;MASIKQCKEMIVKFSNNVQATISVKLINGDGEDPADVYGRIAGRFGIGSEFVLFDKSQSQRIEVRPEEFIPLERDEVVVPAEASELEITAHLMDYDTISPDDEIANGKAVFLVKSAGQSDKKPIAGQYGSIEVNVVWG
;
A
#
# COMPACT_ATOMS: atom_id res chain seq x y z
N MET A 1 14.38 -48.03 4.62
CA MET A 1 15.12 -47.11 5.50
C MET A 1 15.14 -45.75 4.82
N ALA A 2 14.22 -44.86 5.20
CA ALA A 2 14.21 -43.49 4.69
C ALA A 2 15.46 -42.77 5.21
N SER A 3 16.22 -42.18 4.29
CA SER A 3 17.46 -41.49 4.61
C SER A 3 17.19 -40.28 5.50
N ILE A 4 17.94 -40.14 6.59
CA ILE A 4 17.96 -38.98 7.49
C ILE A 4 18.17 -37.65 6.73
N LYS A 5 18.62 -37.72 5.47
CA LYS A 5 18.72 -36.57 4.55
C LYS A 5 17.35 -35.97 4.21
N GLN A 6 16.28 -36.77 4.17
CA GLN A 6 14.92 -36.30 3.87
C GLN A 6 14.25 -35.65 5.09
N CYS A 7 14.67 -35.99 6.31
CA CYS A 7 14.23 -35.31 7.53
C CYS A 7 14.93 -33.96 7.76
N LYS A 8 16.05 -33.67 7.07
CA LYS A 8 16.66 -32.33 7.06
C LYS A 8 15.96 -31.34 6.12
N GLU A 9 15.22 -31.82 5.12
CA GLU A 9 14.36 -30.96 4.28
C GLU A 9 13.05 -30.58 4.98
N MET A 10 12.74 -31.26 6.09
CA MET A 10 11.63 -30.96 7.01
C MET A 10 12.10 -30.17 8.24
N ILE A 11 13.32 -29.61 8.20
CA ILE A 11 13.69 -28.50 9.08
C ILE A 11 12.88 -27.33 8.55
N VAL A 12 11.79 -27.02 9.26
CA VAL A 12 11.14 -25.70 9.34
C VAL A 12 11.64 -24.78 8.22
N LYS A 13 10.90 -24.71 7.11
CA LYS A 13 10.95 -23.50 6.29
C LYS A 13 10.54 -22.38 7.25
N PHE A 14 11.50 -21.80 7.95
CA PHE A 14 11.39 -20.43 8.39
C PHE A 14 11.28 -19.72 7.06
N SER A 15 10.04 -19.50 6.62
CA SER A 15 9.79 -18.64 5.50
C SER A 15 10.50 -17.35 5.90
N ASN A 16 11.53 -16.94 5.16
CA ASN A 16 12.25 -15.68 5.39
C ASN A 16 11.34 -14.51 4.99
N ASN A 17 10.09 -14.55 5.46
CA ASN A 17 9.11 -13.55 5.21
C ASN A 17 9.63 -12.27 5.82
N VAL A 18 9.42 -11.18 5.10
CA VAL A 18 9.79 -9.86 5.57
C VAL A 18 8.51 -9.13 5.93
N GLN A 19 8.54 -8.42 7.05
CA GLN A 19 7.43 -7.54 7.39
C GLN A 19 7.56 -6.27 6.55
N ALA A 20 6.46 -5.80 5.99
CA ALA A 20 6.40 -4.49 5.34
C ALA A 20 5.40 -3.62 6.10
N THR A 21 5.88 -2.49 6.60
CA THR A 21 5.02 -1.42 7.14
C THR A 21 4.82 -0.38 6.05
N ILE A 22 3.57 -0.13 5.70
CA ILE A 22 3.14 0.71 4.59
C ILE A 22 2.50 1.97 5.17
N SER A 23 2.92 3.13 4.70
CA SER A 23 2.23 4.39 4.99
C SER A 23 1.97 5.16 3.71
N VAL A 24 0.86 5.89 3.66
CA VAL A 24 0.46 6.66 2.49
C VAL A 24 0.26 8.10 2.93
N LYS A 25 1.04 9.00 2.34
CA LYS A 25 0.94 10.43 2.59
C LYS A 25 0.17 11.10 1.45
N LEU A 26 -0.75 11.99 1.79
CA LEU A 26 -1.38 12.88 0.81
C LEU A 26 -0.39 13.99 0.44
N ILE A 27 -0.07 14.15 -0.85
CA ILE A 27 0.80 15.23 -1.34
C ILE A 27 -0.04 16.39 -1.88
N ASN A 28 -1.09 16.08 -2.64
CA ASN A 28 -2.09 17.03 -3.11
C ASN A 28 -3.45 16.31 -3.22
N GLY A 29 -4.52 16.87 -2.67
CA GLY A 29 -5.90 16.38 -2.88
C GLY A 29 -6.34 16.72 -4.30
N ASP A 30 -6.44 18.00 -4.57
CA ASP A 30 -6.76 18.55 -5.89
C ASP A 30 -6.40 20.06 -5.95
N GLY A 31 -5.73 20.56 -4.90
CA GLY A 31 -5.56 22.00 -4.64
C GLY A 31 -6.22 22.45 -3.33
N GLU A 32 -7.09 21.63 -2.73
CA GLU A 32 -7.76 21.92 -1.47
C GLU A 32 -6.96 21.53 -0.21
N ASP A 33 -7.32 22.13 0.93
CA ASP A 33 -6.76 21.86 2.26
C ASP A 33 -7.83 22.13 3.35
N PRO A 34 -8.43 21.08 3.96
CA PRO A 34 -8.20 19.66 3.72
C PRO A 34 -8.86 19.15 2.42
N ALA A 35 -8.39 17.99 1.94
CA ALA A 35 -9.05 17.18 0.93
C ALA A 35 -10.03 16.20 1.59
N ASP A 36 -11.13 15.90 0.92
CA ASP A 36 -12.27 15.12 1.38
C ASP A 36 -12.18 13.68 0.80
N VAL A 37 -11.16 12.94 1.26
CA VAL A 37 -10.63 11.73 0.63
C VAL A 37 -11.52 10.50 0.79
N TYR A 38 -11.82 9.82 -0.33
CA TYR A 38 -12.37 8.47 -0.36
C TYR A 38 -11.77 7.61 -1.47
N GLY A 39 -12.16 6.33 -1.54
CA GLY A 39 -11.70 5.38 -2.55
C GLY A 39 -10.99 4.17 -1.93
N ARG A 40 -10.08 3.57 -2.69
CA ARG A 40 -9.43 2.30 -2.33
C ARG A 40 -7.93 2.36 -2.50
N ILE A 41 -7.22 1.87 -1.49
CA ILE A 41 -5.80 1.52 -1.57
C ILE A 41 -5.69 0.03 -1.28
N ALA A 42 -5.07 -0.70 -2.19
CA ALA A 42 -4.86 -2.14 -2.07
C ALA A 42 -3.41 -2.48 -2.40
N GLY A 43 -2.98 -3.66 -1.98
CA GLY A 43 -1.69 -4.19 -2.35
C GLY A 43 -1.76 -5.65 -2.71
N ARG A 44 -0.72 -6.10 -3.42
CA ARG A 44 -0.55 -7.50 -3.79
C ARG A 44 0.90 -7.89 -3.90
N PHE A 45 1.16 -9.18 -3.69
CA PHE A 45 2.44 -9.82 -4.00
C PHE A 45 2.20 -11.20 -4.62
N GLY A 46 2.98 -11.54 -5.65
CA GLY A 46 2.79 -12.78 -6.39
C GLY A 46 1.39 -12.93 -7.02
N ILE A 47 1.03 -14.18 -7.33
CA ILE A 47 -0.27 -14.51 -7.91
C ILE A 47 -1.21 -14.89 -6.77
N GLY A 48 -2.30 -14.13 -6.58
CA GLY A 48 -3.38 -14.46 -5.64
C GLY A 48 -3.23 -13.97 -4.21
N SER A 49 -2.18 -13.22 -3.87
CA SER A 49 -2.11 -12.54 -2.56
C SER A 49 -2.50 -11.09 -2.76
N GLU A 50 -3.75 -10.76 -2.46
CA GLU A 50 -4.28 -9.39 -2.50
C GLU A 50 -4.79 -8.99 -1.12
N PHE A 51 -4.71 -7.69 -0.85
CA PHE A 51 -4.96 -7.18 0.47
C PHE A 51 -5.42 -5.71 0.39
N VAL A 52 -6.32 -5.29 1.28
CA VAL A 52 -6.87 -3.91 1.31
C VAL A 52 -6.26 -3.10 2.45
N LEU A 53 -5.76 -1.89 2.17
CA LEU A 53 -5.17 -0.98 3.16
C LEU A 53 -6.15 0.14 3.54
N PHE A 54 -6.97 0.58 2.60
CA PHE A 54 -7.97 1.63 2.78
C PHE A 54 -9.13 1.36 1.84
N ASP A 55 -10.37 1.48 2.32
CA ASP A 55 -11.59 1.28 1.53
C ASP A 55 -12.71 2.14 2.12
N LYS A 56 -12.88 3.34 1.57
CA LYS A 56 -13.94 4.27 1.93
C LYS A 56 -14.80 4.54 0.72
N SER A 57 -16.10 4.32 0.87
CA SER A 57 -17.07 4.85 -0.10
C SER A 57 -17.15 6.38 0.01
N GLN A 58 -17.71 7.03 -1.01
CA GLN A 58 -17.89 8.49 -1.05
C GLN A 58 -18.61 9.04 0.20
N SER A 59 -19.57 8.30 0.76
CA SER A 59 -20.30 8.70 1.99
C SER A 59 -19.50 8.51 3.28
N GLN A 60 -18.35 7.84 3.21
CA GLN A 60 -17.43 7.56 4.31
C GLN A 60 -16.10 8.31 4.16
N ARG A 61 -16.06 9.33 3.29
CA ARG A 61 -14.89 10.18 3.10
C ARG A 61 -14.37 10.75 4.41
N ILE A 62 -13.10 11.11 4.41
CA ILE A 62 -12.40 11.66 5.56
C ILE A 62 -11.58 12.88 5.14
N GLU A 63 -11.53 13.89 6.01
CA GLU A 63 -10.64 15.02 5.80
C GLU A 63 -9.18 14.59 6.03
N VAL A 64 -8.31 14.85 5.04
CA VAL A 64 -6.87 14.66 5.13
C VAL A 64 -6.18 15.90 4.56
N ARG A 65 -5.21 16.47 5.28
CA ARG A 65 -4.47 17.64 4.77
C ARG A 65 -3.27 17.23 3.93
N PRO A 66 -2.82 18.07 3.00
CA PRO A 66 -1.52 17.89 2.38
C PRO A 66 -0.42 17.67 3.44
N GLU A 67 0.49 16.74 3.15
CA GLU A 67 1.55 16.23 4.02
C GLU A 67 1.09 15.32 5.19
N GLU A 68 -0.21 15.17 5.45
CA GLU A 68 -0.71 14.20 6.42
C GLU A 68 -0.75 12.77 5.86
N PHE A 69 -0.72 11.79 6.77
CA PHE A 69 -0.91 10.39 6.42
C PHE A 69 -2.39 10.06 6.31
N ILE A 70 -2.77 9.39 5.23
CA ILE A 70 -4.10 8.79 5.09
C ILE A 70 -4.20 7.64 6.11
N PRO A 71 -5.19 7.64 7.01
CA PRO A 71 -5.34 6.61 8.04
C PRO A 71 -5.76 5.29 7.40
N LEU A 72 -4.83 4.34 7.34
CA LEU A 72 -5.07 3.01 6.80
C LEU A 72 -5.79 2.13 7.83
N GLU A 73 -6.64 1.23 7.35
CA GLU A 73 -7.31 0.21 8.19
C GLU A 73 -6.33 -0.89 8.62
N ARG A 74 -5.27 -1.08 7.83
CA ARG A 74 -4.06 -1.79 8.22
C ARG A 74 -2.87 -1.27 7.42
N ASP A 75 -1.69 -1.34 8.01
CA ASP A 75 -0.44 -0.83 7.48
C ASP A 75 0.66 -1.90 7.45
N GLU A 76 0.56 -2.94 8.27
CA GLU A 76 1.54 -4.04 8.31
C GLU A 76 1.08 -5.25 7.49
N VAL A 77 1.99 -5.78 6.67
CA VAL A 77 1.78 -7.02 5.91
C VAL A 77 3.02 -7.91 5.96
N VAL A 78 2.81 -9.22 5.98
CA VAL A 78 3.89 -10.22 5.92
C VAL A 78 4.06 -10.63 4.46
N VAL A 79 5.19 -10.26 3.86
CA VAL A 79 5.51 -10.55 2.46
C VAL A 79 6.37 -11.82 2.40
N PRO A 80 5.97 -12.85 1.62
CA PRO A 80 6.76 -14.06 1.45
C PRO A 80 8.14 -13.77 0.87
N ALA A 81 9.16 -14.48 1.35
CA ALA A 81 10.55 -14.32 0.90
C ALA A 81 10.73 -14.52 -0.61
N GLU A 82 9.89 -15.37 -1.20
CA GLU A 82 9.87 -15.69 -2.62
C GLU A 82 9.26 -14.59 -3.48
N ALA A 83 8.53 -13.63 -2.89
CA ALA A 83 8.02 -12.50 -3.62
C ALA A 83 9.18 -11.54 -3.93
N SER A 84 9.36 -11.20 -5.21
CA SER A 84 10.33 -10.20 -5.62
C SER A 84 9.78 -8.77 -5.49
N GLU A 85 8.45 -8.63 -5.54
CA GLU A 85 7.76 -7.35 -5.65
C GLU A 85 6.52 -7.28 -4.75
N LEU A 86 6.33 -6.09 -4.17
CA LEU A 86 5.09 -5.62 -3.57
C LEU A 86 4.52 -4.51 -4.47
N GLU A 87 3.32 -4.72 -5.00
CA GLU A 87 2.59 -3.70 -5.77
C GLU A 87 1.52 -3.09 -4.88
N ILE A 88 1.48 -1.77 -4.80
CA ILE A 88 0.42 -0.99 -4.17
C ILE A 88 -0.37 -0.27 -5.27
N THR A 89 -1.67 -0.45 -5.30
CA THR A 89 -2.59 0.25 -6.20
C THR A 89 -3.44 1.23 -5.42
N ALA A 90 -3.73 2.37 -6.02
CA ALA A 90 -4.61 3.37 -5.44
C ALA A 90 -5.58 3.89 -6.49
N HIS A 91 -6.84 4.03 -6.08
CA HIS A 91 -7.87 4.78 -6.77
C HIS A 91 -8.57 5.64 -5.72
N LEU A 92 -8.15 6.90 -5.62
CA LEU A 92 -8.60 7.86 -4.61
C LEU A 92 -9.19 9.09 -5.29
N MET A 93 -10.21 9.64 -4.65
CA MET A 93 -11.00 10.77 -5.12
C MET A 93 -11.18 11.77 -3.98
N ASP A 94 -11.24 13.04 -4.34
CA ASP A 94 -11.66 14.15 -3.50
C ASP A 94 -13.13 14.44 -3.75
N TYR A 95 -13.92 14.58 -2.69
CA TYR A 95 -15.35 14.78 -2.83
C TYR A 95 -15.71 16.25 -2.93
N ASP A 96 -16.54 16.55 -3.92
CA ASP A 96 -17.06 17.88 -4.16
C ASP A 96 -18.57 17.97 -3.93
N THR A 97 -19.03 19.07 -3.33
CA THR A 97 -20.47 19.29 -3.11
C THR A 97 -21.18 19.85 -4.34
N ILE A 98 -20.48 20.65 -5.15
CA ILE A 98 -21.07 21.45 -6.24
C ILE A 98 -20.49 21.05 -7.61
N SER A 99 -19.25 20.57 -7.67
CA SER A 99 -18.58 20.02 -8.84
C SER A 99 -18.60 18.49 -8.84
N PRO A 100 -18.20 17.85 -9.94
CA PRO A 100 -17.77 16.46 -9.92
C PRO A 100 -16.52 16.27 -9.06
N ASP A 101 -16.46 15.17 -8.32
CA ASP A 101 -15.30 14.71 -7.54
C ASP A 101 -14.01 14.63 -8.37
N ASP A 102 -12.90 15.04 -7.76
CA ASP A 102 -11.60 15.15 -8.43
C ASP A 102 -10.67 13.98 -8.11
N GLU A 103 -9.97 13.47 -9.13
CA GLU A 103 -9.07 12.32 -8.99
C GLU A 103 -7.76 12.71 -8.27
N ILE A 104 -7.59 12.18 -7.05
CA ILE A 104 -6.38 12.33 -6.25
C ILE A 104 -5.28 11.39 -6.75
N ALA A 105 -5.62 10.12 -6.98
CA ALA A 105 -4.65 9.10 -7.38
C ALA A 105 -5.30 7.97 -8.14
N ASN A 106 -4.74 7.59 -9.29
CA ASN A 106 -5.22 6.43 -10.05
C ASN A 106 -4.05 5.71 -10.73
N GLY A 107 -3.57 4.65 -10.08
CA GLY A 107 -2.43 3.92 -10.60
C GLY A 107 -1.81 3.00 -9.58
N LYS A 108 -0.50 2.78 -9.74
CA LYS A 108 0.24 1.81 -8.92
C LYS A 108 1.70 2.19 -8.70
N ALA A 109 2.22 1.76 -7.56
CA ALA A 109 3.63 1.79 -7.21
C ALA A 109 4.13 0.36 -6.97
N VAL A 110 5.25 0.01 -7.60
CA VAL A 110 5.89 -1.31 -7.43
C VAL A 110 7.20 -1.14 -6.66
N PHE A 111 7.32 -1.91 -5.58
CA PHE A 111 8.45 -1.94 -4.67
C PHE A 111 9.15 -3.29 -4.77
N LEU A 112 10.46 -3.28 -4.95
CA LEU A 112 11.26 -4.50 -4.77
C LEU A 112 11.25 -4.88 -3.30
N VAL A 113 11.08 -6.16 -3.01
CA VAL A 113 11.20 -6.70 -1.66
C VAL A 113 12.65 -6.59 -1.21
N LYS A 114 12.87 -5.96 -0.05
CA LYS A 114 14.21 -5.65 0.49
C LYS A 114 14.44 -6.34 1.82
N SER A 115 15.69 -6.34 2.29
CA SER A 115 16.04 -6.80 3.62
C SER A 115 15.55 -5.82 4.71
N ALA A 116 15.39 -6.34 5.93
CA ALA A 116 15.04 -5.56 7.11
C ALA A 116 15.92 -4.30 7.29
N GLY A 117 15.30 -3.21 7.72
CA GLY A 117 15.91 -1.89 7.91
C GLY A 117 16.00 -1.03 6.64
N GLN A 118 15.60 -1.56 5.48
CA GLN A 118 15.53 -0.77 4.24
C GLN A 118 14.16 -0.11 4.08
N SER A 119 14.10 0.94 3.29
CA SER A 119 12.84 1.59 2.91
C SER A 119 12.84 2.02 1.45
N ASP A 120 11.67 2.41 0.96
CA ASP A 120 11.47 2.98 -0.36
C ASP A 120 10.21 3.86 -0.35
N LYS A 121 10.14 4.81 -1.27
CA LYS A 121 8.99 5.68 -1.43
C LYS A 121 8.73 6.01 -2.89
N LYS A 122 7.46 5.95 -3.29
CA LYS A 122 7.06 6.16 -4.68
C LYS A 122 5.74 6.93 -4.74
N PRO A 123 5.62 7.89 -5.67
CA PRO A 123 4.37 8.58 -5.86
C PRO A 123 3.37 7.72 -6.64
N ILE A 124 2.08 7.97 -6.41
CA ILE A 124 0.99 7.61 -7.33
C ILE A 124 0.23 8.91 -7.60
N ALA A 125 0.21 9.33 -8.86
CA ALA A 125 -0.48 10.55 -9.28
C ALA A 125 -1.88 10.24 -9.81
N GLY A 126 -2.79 11.18 -9.61
CA GLY A 126 -4.06 11.27 -10.32
C GLY A 126 -4.02 12.43 -11.30
N GLN A 127 -5.18 12.74 -11.87
CA GLN A 127 -5.35 13.90 -12.74
C GLN A 127 -5.09 15.23 -12.01
N TYR A 128 -5.52 15.34 -10.75
CA TYR A 128 -5.47 16.60 -9.98
C TYR A 128 -4.64 16.48 -8.70
N GLY A 129 -4.60 15.30 -8.09
CA GLY A 129 -3.82 15.06 -6.87
C GLY A 129 -2.61 14.15 -7.04
N SER A 130 -2.00 13.85 -5.89
CA SER A 130 -1.05 12.76 -5.77
C SER A 130 -0.86 12.30 -4.32
N ILE A 131 -0.43 11.06 -4.17
CA ILE A 131 -0.01 10.47 -2.90
C ILE A 131 1.44 9.99 -2.98
N GLU A 132 2.12 9.88 -1.84
CA GLU A 132 3.41 9.19 -1.69
C GLU A 132 3.21 7.92 -0.85
N VAL A 133 3.47 6.76 -1.45
CA VAL A 133 3.46 5.47 -0.75
C VAL A 133 4.87 5.19 -0.23
N ASN A 134 4.99 4.92 1.06
CA ASN A 134 6.22 4.57 1.74
C ASN A 134 6.15 3.11 2.21
N VAL A 135 7.23 2.36 2.02
CA VAL A 135 7.37 0.99 2.53
C VAL A 135 8.65 0.91 3.36
N VAL A 136 8.52 0.42 4.60
CA VAL A 136 9.63 0.08 5.49
C VAL A 136 9.66 -1.43 5.69
N TRP A 137 10.82 -2.04 5.46
CA TRP A 137 11.03 -3.48 5.57
C TRP A 137 11.58 -3.82 6.96
N GLY A 138 10.95 -4.75 7.68
CA GLY A 138 11.26 -5.16 9.05
C GLY A 138 11.83 -6.57 9.15
#